data_AF-A0A800BXG9-F1
#
_entry.id   AF-A0A800BXG9-F1
#
_cell.length_a   1.000
_cell.length_b   1.000
_cell.length_c   1.000
_cell.angle_alpha   90.00
_cell.angle_beta   90.00
_cell.angle_gamma   90.00
#
_symmetry.space_group_name_H-M   'P 1'
#
loop_
_entity.id
_entity.type
_entity.pdbx_description
1 polymer ?
#
loop_
_entity_poly.entity_id
_entity_poly.type
_entity_poly.pdbx_seq_one_letter_code
_entity_poly.pdbx_strand_id
1 'polypeptide(L)' 'MNVGKAIIDSTNEVFLTMLMVKLDVGEPIEGDGGDVPANITSMIGLGKDIKGMLAVHCPAIVAK' A
#
# COMPACT_ATOMS: atom_id res chain seq x y z
N MET A 1 -15.59 -9.58 -1.63
CA MET A 1 -14.76 -8.51 -1.02
C MET A 1 -14.05 -7.78 -2.16
N ASN A 2 -14.09 -6.45 -2.19
CA ASN A 2 -13.25 -5.69 -3.13
C ASN A 2 -11.87 -5.51 -2.48
N VAL A 3 -10.87 -6.25 -2.99
CA VAL A 3 -9.52 -6.32 -2.41
C VAL A 3 -8.81 -4.98 -2.52
N GLY A 4 -8.92 -4.29 -3.67
CA GLY A 4 -8.32 -2.97 -3.86
C GLY A 4 -8.86 -1.94 -2.87
N LYS A 5 -10.18 -1.92 -2.66
CA LYS A 5 -10.80 -1.06 -1.66
C LYS A 5 -10.33 -1.40 -0.24
N ALA A 6 -10.22 -2.69 0.10
CA ALA A 6 -9.74 -3.11 1.41
C ALA A 6 -8.29 -2.67 1.65
N ILE A 7 -7.41 -2.80 0.65
CA ILE A 7 -6.02 -2.34 0.74
C ILE A 7 -5.99 -0.82 0.97
N ILE A 8 -6.72 -0.04 0.18
CA ILE A 8 -6.77 1.43 0.31
C ILE A 8 -7.28 1.86 1.68
N ASP A 9 -8.41 1.30 2.13
CA ASP A 9 -9.04 1.68 3.39
C ASP A 9 -8.12 1.33 4.58
N SER A 10 -7.54 0.13 4.59
CA SER A 10 -6.62 -0.30 5.65
C SER A 10 -5.29 0.45 5.65
N THR A 11 -4.73 0.78 4.48
CA THR A 11 -3.51 1.61 4.39
C THR A 11 -3.78 3.00 4.93
N ASN A 12 -4.90 3.64 4.59
CA ASN A 12 -5.28 4.94 5.16
C ASN A 12 -5.43 4.88 6.68
N GLU A 13 -6.10 3.87 7.20
CA GLU A 13 -6.32 3.71 8.64
C GLU A 13 -4.99 3.57 9.38
N VAL A 14 -4.08 2.71 8.91
CA VAL A 14 -2.78 2.50 9.56
C VAL A 14 -1.91 3.74 9.51
N PHE A 15 -1.82 4.41 8.35
CA PHE A 15 -0.99 5.63 8.24
C PHE A 15 -1.55 6.78 9.07
N LEU A 16 -2.88 6.92 9.14
CA LEU A 16 -3.51 7.93 9.97
C LEU A 16 -3.33 7.65 11.47
N THR A 17 -3.52 6.40 11.90
CA THR A 17 -3.55 6.05 13.33
C THR A 17 -2.17 5.80 13.92
N MET A 18 -1.28 5.13 13.17
CA MET A 18 0.05 4.75 13.67
C MET A 18 1.13 5.76 13.31
N LEU A 19 0.99 6.45 12.17
CA LEU A 19 2.01 7.39 11.69
C LEU A 19 1.55 8.86 11.76
N MET A 20 0.28 9.12 12.11
CA MET A 20 -0.31 10.46 12.09
C MET A 20 -0.18 11.15 10.71
N VAL A 21 -0.10 10.36 9.64
CA VAL A 21 0.03 10.83 8.26
C VAL A 21 -1.32 10.68 7.56
N LYS A 22 -1.83 11.80 7.05
CA LYS A 22 -2.97 11.78 6.14
C LYS A 22 -2.47 11.49 4.72
N LEU A 23 -3.02 10.46 4.09
CA LEU A 23 -2.73 10.13 2.70
C LEU A 23 -3.81 10.71 1.78
N ASP A 24 -3.37 11.15 0.60
CA ASP A 24 -4.26 11.45 -0.52
C ASP A 24 -4.27 10.24 -1.46
N VAL A 25 -5.44 9.64 -1.63
CA VAL A 25 -5.61 8.42 -2.42
C VAL A 25 -5.81 8.79 -3.90
N GLY A 26 -4.95 8.25 -4.77
CA GLY A 26 -5.12 8.33 -6.21
C GLY A 26 -5.98 7.20 -6.78
N GLU A 27 -6.23 7.25 -8.08
CA GLU A 27 -6.95 6.18 -8.79
C GLU A 27 -6.09 4.90 -8.87
N PRO A 28 -6.68 3.71 -8.65
CA PRO A 28 -5.99 2.44 -8.85
C PRO A 28 -5.50 2.29 -10.30
N ILE A 29 -4.27 1.82 -10.47
CA ILE A 29 -3.70 1.49 -11.77
C ILE A 29 -3.72 -0.03 -11.92
N GLU A 30 -4.30 -0.52 -13.02
CA GLU A 30 -4.33 -1.95 -13.35
C GLU A 30 -3.17 -2.33 -14.29
N GLY A 31 -2.68 -3.58 -14.18
CA GLY A 31 -1.58 -4.09 -15.00
C GLY A 31 -0.20 -3.90 -14.37
N ASP A 32 0.82 -3.66 -15.20
CA ASP A 32 2.23 -3.57 -14.77
C ASP A 32 2.56 -2.30 -13.95
N GLY A 33 1.58 -1.39 -13.80
CA GLY A 33 1.78 -0.15 -13.06
C GLY A 33 2.87 0.74 -13.68
N GLY A 34 3.64 1.41 -12.82
CA GLY A 34 4.79 2.21 -13.21
C GLY A 34 5.82 2.25 -12.09
N ASP A 35 6.92 2.98 -12.31
CA ASP A 35 7.98 3.11 -11.31
C ASP A 35 7.51 3.91 -10.09
N VAL A 36 7.58 3.29 -8.91
CA VAL A 36 7.27 3.94 -7.63
C VAL A 36 8.58 4.28 -6.92
N PRO A 37 8.89 5.58 -6.69
CA PRO A 37 10.08 5.95 -5.94
C PRO A 37 9.97 5.45 -4.50
N ALA A 38 10.87 4.53 -4.13
CA ALA A 38 10.83 3.84 -2.85
C ALA A 38 12.19 3.89 -2.16
N ASN A 39 12.20 4.26 -0.88
CA ASN A 39 13.37 4.16 -0.01
C ASN A 39 13.27 2.97 0.93
N ILE A 40 12.04 2.63 1.36
CA ILE A 40 11.74 1.42 2.12
C ILE A 40 10.62 0.68 1.38
N THR A 41 10.78 -0.63 1.24
CA THR A 41 9.74 -1.53 0.72
C THR A 41 9.53 -2.65 1.71
N SER A 42 8.26 -2.91 2.04
CA SER A 42 7.84 -4.09 2.79
C SER A 42 6.95 -4.96 1.91
N MET A 43 7.12 -6.28 1.99
CA MET A 43 6.37 -7.24 1.19
C MET A 43 5.79 -8.32 2.10
N ILE A 44 4.52 -8.65 1.87
CA ILE A 44 3.82 -9.74 2.55
C ILE A 44 3.21 -10.71 1.52
N GLY A 45 3.46 -12.00 1.72
CA GLY A 45 2.85 -13.06 0.91
C GLY A 45 1.42 -13.36 1.37
N LEU A 46 0.51 -13.48 0.41
CA LEU A 46 -0.86 -13.93 0.61
C LEU A 46 -0.99 -15.36 0.06
N GLY A 47 -1.46 -16.31 0.88
CA GLY A 47 -1.39 -17.74 0.55
C GLY A 47 -2.70 -18.51 0.53
N LYS A 48 -3.82 -17.91 0.95
CA LYS A 48 -5.11 -18.60 1.11
C LYS A 48 -6.09 -18.19 0.02
N ASP A 49 -7.13 -17.43 0.39
CA ASP A 49 -8.23 -17.06 -0.50
C ASP A 49 -7.78 -16.07 -1.59
N ILE A 50 -6.74 -15.30 -1.30
CA ILE A 50 -5.98 -14.50 -2.25
C ILE A 50 -4.56 -15.04 -2.26
N LYS A 51 -4.07 -15.39 -3.45
CA LYS A 51 -2.69 -15.86 -3.66
C LYS A 51 -1.92 -14.77 -4.38
N GLY A 52 -0.79 -14.35 -3.82
CA GLY A 52 0.03 -13.31 -4.40
C GLY A 52 0.93 -12.63 -3.37
N MET A 53 1.33 -11.41 -3.69
CA MET A 53 2.17 -10.60 -2.83
C MET A 53 1.55 -9.20 -2.74
N LEU A 54 1.53 -8.65 -1.53
CA LEU A 54 1.22 -7.24 -1.29
C LEU A 54 2.53 -6.54 -0.93
N ALA A 55 2.91 -5.54 -1.72
CA ALA A 55 4.07 -4.70 -1.46
C ALA A 55 3.62 -3.28 -1.11
N VAL A 56 4.26 -2.68 -0.11
CA VAL A 56 4.08 -1.28 0.27
C VAL A 56 5.41 -0.57 0.09
N HIS A 57 5.42 0.43 -0.78
CA HIS A 57 6.59 1.21 -1.15
C HIS A 57 6.47 2.62 -0.55
N CYS A 58 7.42 3.00 0.30
CA CYS A 58 7.43 4.31 0.95
C CYS A 58 8.67 5.13 0.54
N PRO A 59 8.51 6.38 0.09
CA PRO A 59 9.63 7.29 -0.10
C PRO A 59 10.16 7.80 1.25
N ALA A 60 11.39 8.33 1.25
CA ALA A 60 12.12 8.74 2.45
C ALA A 60 11.37 9.76 3.33
N ILE A 61 10.47 10.55 2.74
CA ILE A 61 9.67 11.54 3.47
C ILE A 61 8.67 10.90 4.47
N VAL A 62 8.24 9.66 4.20
CA VAL A 62 7.29 8.91 5.06
C VAL A 62 7.98 7.80 5.86
N ALA A 63 9.26 7.54 5.59
CA ALA A 63 10.05 6.43 6.13
C ALA A 63 11.04 6.88 7.23
N LYS A 64 10.63 7.81 8.11
CA LYS A 64 11.46 8.35 9.20
C LYS A 64 11.16 7.72 10.54
#